data_AF-A0A1B6G0D1-F1
#
_entry.id   AF-A0A1B6G0D1-F1
#
_cell.length_a   1.000
_cell.length_b   1.000
_cell.length_c   1.000
_cell.angle_alpha   90.00
_cell.angle_beta   90.00
_cell.angle_gamma   90.00
#
_symmetry.space_group_name_H-M   'P 1'
#
loop_
_entity.id
_entity.type
_entity.pdbx_description
1 polymer ?
#
loop_
_entity_poly.entity_id
_entity_poly.type
_entity_poly.pdbx_seq_one_letter_code
_entity_poly.pdbx_strand_id
1 'polypeptide(L)'
;FREACNKQVAEASGEAKEEAACNVAYSYVGHCYYVHFIKTRLPDHCGKCQVGSQTLHIGESAPVKTPQKEADVLIVVEQLEDNEEIFNHLISPLVSTLRNDFKEKGIVDVNFALLGYGAHEQYWPSVYTFNGDINSFSGSAQNIYFDKEHNITEPKLSDKLQEIKKNLENEFGLSK
;
A
#
# COMPACT_ATOMS: atom_id res chain seq x y z
N PHE A 1 0.57 5.38 32.33
CA PHE A 1 -0.08 6.42 31.52
C PHE A 1 -0.69 7.55 32.35
N ARG A 2 -1.63 7.32 33.27
CA ARG A 2 -2.21 8.39 34.10
C ARG A 2 -1.18 9.23 34.87
N GLU A 3 -0.25 8.58 35.56
CA GLU A 3 0.83 9.29 36.28
C GLU A 3 1.74 10.09 35.36
N ALA A 4 2.08 9.52 34.20
CA ALA A 4 2.86 10.21 33.17
C ALA A 4 2.14 11.45 32.65
N CYS A 5 0.82 11.36 32.43
CA CYS A 5 -0.03 12.50 32.05
C CYS A 5 0.01 13.59 33.12
N ASN A 6 -0.28 13.23 34.37
CA ASN A 6 -0.26 14.19 35.48
C ASN A 6 1.09 14.90 35.61
N LYS A 7 2.20 14.16 35.46
CA LYS A 7 3.56 14.72 35.51
C LYS A 7 3.80 15.69 34.35
N GLN A 8 3.57 15.28 33.11
CA GLN A 8 3.82 16.12 31.94
C GLN A 8 2.94 17.37 31.89
N VAL A 9 1.67 17.26 32.30
CA VAL A 9 0.75 18.40 32.39
C VAL A 9 1.16 19.37 33.51
N ALA A 10 1.73 18.87 34.61
CA ALA A 10 2.25 19.72 35.68
C ALA A 10 3.53 20.47 35.28
N GLU A 11 4.37 19.85 34.44
CA GLU A 11 5.60 20.43 33.92
C GLU A 11 5.36 21.42 32.76
N ALA A 12 4.26 21.27 32.02
CA ALA A 12 3.88 22.17 30.93
C ALA A 12 3.26 23.49 31.43
N SER A 13 3.42 24.56 30.64
CA SER A 13 2.90 25.90 30.94
C SER A 13 1.82 26.33 29.93
N GLY A 14 0.82 27.08 30.41
CA GLY A 14 -0.23 27.68 29.57
C GLY A 14 -0.91 26.67 28.63
N GLU A 15 -0.98 27.03 27.34
CA GLU A 15 -1.63 26.28 26.27
C GLU A 15 -0.93 24.93 25.98
N ALA A 16 0.34 24.76 26.33
CA ALA A 16 1.09 23.51 26.12
C ALA A 16 0.62 22.35 27.02
N LYS A 17 -0.19 22.63 28.04
CA LYS A 17 -0.76 21.60 28.94
C LYS A 17 -1.68 20.65 28.20
N GLU A 18 -2.49 21.15 27.28
CA GLU A 18 -3.41 20.33 26.49
C GLU A 18 -2.63 19.42 25.55
N GLU A 19 -1.60 19.95 24.88
CA GLU A 19 -0.71 19.17 24.02
C GLU A 19 0.00 18.06 24.79
N ALA A 20 0.53 18.37 25.99
CA ALA A 20 1.16 17.38 26.87
C ALA A 20 0.17 16.25 27.26
N ALA A 21 -1.07 16.59 27.60
CA ALA A 21 -2.10 15.61 27.91
C ALA A 21 -2.43 14.73 26.68
N CYS A 22 -2.58 15.35 25.52
CA CYS A 22 -2.88 14.67 24.26
C CYS A 22 -1.77 13.72 23.82
N ASN A 23 -0.50 14.10 23.96
CA ASN A 23 0.64 13.23 23.65
C ASN A 23 0.66 11.95 24.49
N VAL A 24 0.28 12.04 25.77
CA VAL A 24 0.15 10.84 26.61
C VAL A 24 -1.08 10.01 26.23
N ALA A 25 -2.19 10.66 25.85
CA ALA A 25 -3.38 9.97 25.35
C ALA A 25 -3.09 9.20 24.04
N TYR A 26 -2.36 9.78 23.08
CA TYR A 26 -1.89 9.10 21.88
C TYR A 26 -1.06 7.87 22.21
N SER A 27 -0.07 8.03 23.09
CA SER A 27 0.78 6.91 23.55
C SER A 27 -0.04 5.78 24.18
N TYR A 28 -1.06 6.12 24.97
CA TYR A 28 -1.94 5.14 25.60
C TYR A 28 -2.78 4.37 24.58
N VAL A 29 -3.45 5.09 23.67
CA VAL A 29 -4.28 4.48 22.62
C VAL A 29 -3.43 3.59 21.71
N GLY A 30 -2.25 4.06 21.30
CA GLY A 30 -1.31 3.29 20.52
C GLY A 30 -0.85 2.02 21.24
N HIS A 31 -0.52 2.10 22.53
CA HIS A 31 -0.13 0.93 23.31
C HIS A 31 -1.26 -0.09 23.45
N CYS A 32 -2.49 0.36 23.74
CA CYS A 32 -3.66 -0.52 23.77
C CYS A 32 -3.86 -1.25 22.44
N TYR A 33 -3.74 -0.54 21.32
CA TYR A 33 -3.97 -1.10 19.99
C TYR A 33 -2.85 -2.05 19.55
N TYR A 34 -1.59 -1.60 19.58
CA TYR A 34 -0.47 -2.35 19.00
C TYR A 34 0.05 -3.48 19.89
N VAL A 35 -0.10 -3.39 21.21
CA VAL A 35 0.40 -4.41 22.15
C VAL A 35 -0.70 -5.36 22.59
N HIS A 36 -1.90 -4.84 22.85
CA HIS A 36 -2.98 -5.61 23.45
C HIS A 36 -4.16 -5.86 22.52
N PHE A 37 -4.15 -5.31 21.29
CA PHE A 37 -5.26 -5.38 20.34
C PHE A 37 -6.59 -4.86 20.91
N ILE A 38 -6.53 -3.99 21.91
CA ILE A 38 -7.70 -3.37 22.54
C ILE A 38 -7.98 -2.06 21.80
N LYS A 39 -9.17 -1.96 21.19
CA LYS A 39 -9.64 -0.72 20.58
C LYS A 39 -10.11 0.25 21.66
N THR A 40 -9.43 1.38 21.78
CA THR A 40 -9.84 2.53 22.60
C THR A 40 -9.93 3.78 21.73
N ARG A 41 -10.64 4.81 22.20
CA ARG A 41 -10.86 6.05 21.44
C ARG A 41 -9.98 7.16 22.00
N LEU A 42 -9.30 7.87 21.11
CA LEU A 42 -8.64 9.13 21.44
C LEU A 42 -9.69 10.24 21.64
N PRO A 43 -9.55 11.12 22.65
CA PRO A 43 -10.42 12.27 22.78
C PRO A 43 -10.40 13.15 21.52
N ASP A 44 -11.57 13.61 21.08
CA ASP A 44 -11.71 14.27 19.76
C ASP A 44 -10.85 15.54 19.63
N HIS A 45 -10.69 16.31 20.71
CA HIS A 45 -9.84 17.51 20.74
C HIS A 45 -8.34 17.20 20.54
N CYS A 46 -7.90 16.00 20.92
CA CYS A 46 -6.52 15.56 20.73
C CYS A 46 -6.24 15.09 19.31
N GLY A 47 -7.26 14.64 18.60
CA GLY A 47 -7.15 14.17 17.22
C GLY A 47 -7.07 15.33 16.24
N LYS A 48 -5.95 15.43 15.52
CA LYS A 48 -5.77 16.42 14.45
C LYS A 48 -5.14 15.76 13.22
N CYS A 49 -5.57 16.16 12.04
CA CYS A 49 -5.02 15.70 10.76
C CYS A 49 -4.69 16.92 9.90
N GLN A 50 -3.59 16.86 9.15
CA GLN A 50 -3.21 17.91 8.22
C GLN A 50 -3.66 17.55 6.81
N VAL A 51 -4.51 18.39 6.21
CA VAL A 51 -5.02 18.25 4.85
C VAL A 51 -4.61 19.50 4.06
N GLY A 52 -3.57 19.36 3.24
CA GLY A 52 -2.92 20.50 2.59
C GLY A 52 -2.36 21.48 3.63
N SER A 53 -2.78 22.74 3.57
CA SER A 53 -2.40 23.77 4.55
C SER A 53 -3.33 23.86 5.77
N GLN A 54 -4.38 23.03 5.84
CA GLN A 54 -5.37 23.07 6.91
C GLN A 54 -5.11 21.99 7.96
N THR A 55 -5.23 22.35 9.24
CA THR A 55 -5.29 21.38 10.34
C THR A 55 -6.75 21.17 10.71
N LEU A 56 -7.21 19.92 10.65
CA LEU A 56 -8.58 19.51 10.94
C LEU A 56 -8.62 18.71 12.23
N HIS A 57 -9.64 18.96 13.05
CA HIS A 57 -9.95 18.13 14.22
C HIS A 57 -10.82 16.93 13.85
N ILE A 58 -10.89 15.92 14.73
CA ILE A 58 -11.79 14.78 14.54
C ILE A 58 -13.24 15.27 14.36
N GLY A 59 -13.87 14.84 13.26
CA GLY A 59 -15.25 15.20 12.92
C GLY A 59 -15.38 16.44 12.04
N GLU A 60 -14.31 17.21 11.85
CA GLU A 60 -14.28 18.31 10.89
C GLU A 60 -14.10 17.79 9.46
N SER A 61 -14.73 18.47 8.51
CA SER A 61 -14.60 18.19 7.08
C SER A 61 -13.94 19.36 6.38
N ALA A 62 -12.95 19.09 5.54
CA ALA A 62 -12.39 20.07 4.62
C ALA A 62 -12.92 19.83 3.20
N PRO A 63 -13.23 20.90 2.44
CA PRO A 63 -13.42 20.77 1.01
C PRO A 63 -12.07 20.44 0.37
N VAL A 64 -11.87 19.17 0.01
CA VAL A 64 -10.72 18.76 -0.79
C VAL A 64 -10.94 19.30 -2.21
N LYS A 65 -10.06 20.20 -2.65
CA LYS A 65 -9.95 20.49 -4.08
C LYS A 65 -9.34 19.25 -4.71
N THR A 66 -10.14 18.45 -5.40
CA THR A 66 -9.59 17.39 -6.24
C THR A 66 -8.55 18.02 -7.18
N PRO A 67 -7.36 17.41 -7.36
CA PRO A 67 -6.39 17.91 -8.31
C PRO A 67 -7.09 18.05 -9.66
N GLN A 68 -7.28 19.28 -10.14
CA GLN A 68 -8.02 19.49 -11.39
C GLN A 68 -7.18 19.16 -12.62
N LYS A 69 -5.86 19.01 -12.45
CA LYS A 69 -4.88 18.92 -13.54
C LYS A 69 -3.94 17.73 -13.46
N GLU A 70 -4.03 16.94 -12.41
CA GLU A 70 -3.09 15.84 -12.10
C GLU A 70 -3.84 14.50 -11.99
N ALA A 71 -3.23 13.42 -12.47
CA ALA A 71 -3.73 12.07 -12.29
C ALA A 71 -2.57 11.05 -12.24
N ASP A 72 -2.64 10.09 -11.33
CA ASP A 72 -1.73 8.96 -11.29
C ASP A 72 -2.49 7.68 -11.64
N VAL A 73 -1.97 6.91 -12.59
CA VAL A 73 -2.59 5.68 -13.08
C VAL A 73 -1.67 4.50 -12.80
N LEU A 74 -2.15 3.53 -12.03
CA LEU A 74 -1.46 2.26 -11.82
C LEU A 74 -2.03 1.21 -12.78
N ILE A 75 -1.18 0.70 -13.68
CA ILE A 75 -1.50 -0.41 -14.56
C ILE A 75 -0.97 -1.69 -13.92
N VAL A 76 -1.87 -2.62 -13.68
CA VAL A 76 -1.58 -3.92 -13.07
C VAL A 76 -1.74 -5.00 -14.14
N VAL A 77 -0.68 -5.76 -14.38
CA VAL A 77 -0.60 -6.76 -15.44
C VAL A 77 -0.30 -8.12 -14.83
N GLU A 78 -1.12 -9.11 -15.16
CA GLU A 78 -0.81 -10.50 -14.86
C GLU A 78 0.18 -11.04 -15.90
N GLN A 79 1.33 -11.49 -15.43
CA GLN A 79 2.52 -11.86 -16.21
C GLN A 79 2.46 -13.31 -16.69
N LEU A 80 1.36 -13.69 -17.32
CA LEU A 80 1.18 -14.99 -17.98
C LEU A 80 1.32 -14.83 -19.50
N GLU A 81 1.86 -15.83 -20.20
CA GLU A 81 2.09 -15.85 -21.65
C GLU A 81 0.83 -15.45 -22.45
N ASP A 82 -0.34 -15.92 -22.03
CA ASP A 82 -1.64 -15.57 -22.63
C ASP A 82 -1.97 -14.07 -22.58
N ASN A 83 -1.39 -13.34 -21.63
CA ASN A 83 -1.59 -11.90 -21.46
C ASN A 83 -0.53 -11.07 -22.22
N GLU A 84 0.49 -11.67 -22.81
CA GLU A 84 1.53 -10.94 -23.54
C GLU A 84 0.95 -10.21 -24.75
N GLU A 85 0.11 -10.87 -25.54
CA GLU A 85 -0.55 -10.25 -26.69
C GLU A 85 -1.47 -9.11 -26.26
N ILE A 86 -2.23 -9.29 -25.18
CA ILE A 86 -3.10 -8.25 -24.60
C ILE A 86 -2.26 -7.06 -24.14
N PHE A 87 -1.14 -7.30 -23.47
CA PHE A 87 -0.26 -6.23 -23.04
C PHE A 87 0.29 -5.41 -24.21
N ASN A 88 0.78 -6.09 -25.24
CA ASN A 88 1.42 -5.46 -26.40
C ASN A 88 0.41 -4.74 -27.31
N HIS A 89 -0.79 -5.30 -27.50
CA HIS A 89 -1.77 -4.78 -28.45
C HIS A 89 -2.87 -3.91 -27.82
N LEU A 90 -3.12 -4.02 -26.51
CA LEU A 90 -4.15 -3.26 -25.81
C LEU A 90 -3.56 -2.30 -24.79
N ILE A 91 -2.81 -2.80 -23.81
CA ILE A 91 -2.34 -2.00 -22.67
C ILE A 91 -1.30 -0.96 -23.09
N SER A 92 -0.38 -1.36 -23.96
CA SER A 92 0.69 -0.49 -24.46
C SER A 92 0.12 0.73 -25.23
N PRO A 93 -0.81 0.56 -26.21
CA PRO A 93 -1.51 1.69 -26.84
C PRO A 93 -2.45 2.48 -25.91
N LEU A 94 -3.02 1.82 -24.88
CA LEU A 94 -3.97 2.45 -23.97
C LEU A 94 -3.35 3.63 -23.20
N VAL A 95 -2.06 3.57 -22.85
CA VAL A 95 -1.38 4.69 -22.17
C VAL A 95 -1.46 5.98 -22.97
N SER A 96 -1.21 5.91 -24.28
CA SER A 96 -1.30 7.08 -25.17
C SER A 96 -2.73 7.59 -25.29
N THR A 97 -3.70 6.67 -25.37
CA THR A 97 -5.13 7.01 -25.44
C THR A 97 -5.60 7.71 -24.16
N LEU A 98 -5.29 7.14 -22.99
CA LEU A 98 -5.63 7.73 -21.70
C LEU A 98 -4.99 9.09 -21.49
N ARG A 99 -3.73 9.28 -21.89
CA ARG A 99 -3.08 10.61 -21.85
C ARG A 99 -3.87 11.65 -22.65
N ASN A 100 -4.34 11.30 -23.84
CA ASN A 100 -5.14 12.20 -24.66
C ASN A 100 -6.50 12.48 -24.02
N ASP A 101 -7.19 11.46 -23.52
CA ASP A 101 -8.49 11.60 -22.84
C ASP A 101 -8.40 12.47 -21.59
N PHE A 102 -7.32 12.32 -20.79
CA PHE A 102 -7.06 13.17 -19.64
C PHE A 102 -6.79 14.62 -20.08
N LYS A 103 -5.98 14.81 -21.12
CA LYS A 103 -5.67 16.14 -21.67
C LYS A 103 -6.93 16.85 -22.17
N GLU A 104 -7.85 16.15 -22.84
CA GLU A 104 -9.15 16.70 -23.27
C GLU A 104 -10.01 17.16 -22.09
N LYS A 105 -9.86 16.52 -20.93
CA LYS A 105 -10.53 16.89 -19.68
C LYS A 105 -9.77 17.97 -18.88
N GLY A 106 -8.66 18.49 -19.40
CA GLY A 106 -7.83 19.50 -18.75
C GLY A 106 -6.84 18.95 -17.72
N ILE A 107 -6.67 17.62 -17.65
CA ILE A 107 -5.71 16.93 -16.80
C ILE A 107 -4.44 16.71 -17.62
N VAL A 108 -3.41 17.50 -17.34
CA VAL A 108 -2.19 17.60 -18.18
C VAL A 108 -0.97 16.94 -17.56
N ASP A 109 -0.98 16.76 -16.24
CA ASP A 109 0.07 16.06 -15.51
C ASP A 109 -0.44 14.65 -15.18
N VAL A 110 -0.06 13.68 -16.02
CA VAL A 110 -0.54 12.30 -15.89
C VAL A 110 0.64 11.36 -15.82
N ASN A 111 0.79 10.71 -14.67
CA ASN A 111 1.84 9.73 -14.44
C ASN A 111 1.28 8.31 -14.54
N PHE A 112 2.11 7.38 -15.01
CA PHE A 112 1.73 5.98 -15.18
C PHE A 112 2.76 5.11 -14.50
N ALA A 113 2.30 4.22 -13.63
CA ALA A 113 3.11 3.16 -13.03
C ALA A 113 2.70 1.81 -13.58
N LEU A 114 3.65 0.88 -13.68
CA LEU A 114 3.42 -0.48 -14.12
C LEU A 114 3.79 -1.45 -13.01
N LEU A 115 2.86 -2.35 -12.68
CA LEU A 115 3.02 -3.42 -11.71
C LEU A 115 2.69 -4.75 -12.37
N GLY A 116 3.62 -5.69 -12.29
CA GLY A 116 3.41 -7.06 -12.74
C GLY A 116 3.17 -8.01 -11.58
N TYR A 117 2.32 -9.01 -11.77
CA TYR A 117 2.09 -10.08 -10.79
C TYR A 117 1.78 -11.41 -11.50
N GLY A 118 1.77 -12.52 -10.76
CA GLY A 118 1.18 -13.79 -11.24
C GLY A 118 2.12 -14.71 -12.03
N ALA A 119 3.37 -14.32 -12.29
CA ALA A 119 4.37 -15.27 -12.81
C ALA A 119 4.66 -16.37 -11.76
N HIS A 120 4.95 -17.60 -12.20
CA HIS A 120 5.03 -18.77 -11.32
C HIS A 120 6.12 -18.64 -10.24
N GLU A 121 7.29 -18.14 -10.61
CA GLU A 121 8.41 -17.93 -9.68
C GLU A 121 8.33 -16.58 -8.93
N GLN A 122 7.29 -15.78 -9.18
CA GLN A 122 7.12 -14.46 -8.60
C GLN A 122 6.35 -14.53 -7.27
N TYR A 123 7.10 -14.53 -6.16
CA TYR A 123 6.51 -14.49 -4.82
C TYR A 123 5.82 -13.16 -4.47
N TRP A 124 6.26 -12.04 -5.06
CA TRP A 124 5.75 -10.71 -4.78
C TRP A 124 5.54 -9.92 -6.07
N PRO A 125 4.51 -9.05 -6.15
CA PRO A 125 4.34 -8.19 -7.31
C PRO A 125 5.58 -7.34 -7.57
N SER A 126 5.93 -7.21 -8.85
CA SER A 126 7.09 -6.46 -9.30
C SER A 126 6.67 -5.08 -9.79
N VAL A 127 7.27 -4.05 -9.20
CA VAL A 127 7.10 -2.67 -9.65
C VAL A 127 8.17 -2.36 -10.69
N TYR A 128 7.76 -1.91 -11.87
CA TYR A 128 8.66 -1.58 -12.97
C TYR A 128 9.10 -0.12 -12.90
N THR A 129 10.37 0.13 -13.19
CA THR A 129 10.95 1.48 -13.27
C THR A 129 11.47 1.75 -14.68
N PHE A 130 11.35 3.01 -15.11
CA PHE A 130 11.82 3.48 -16.41
C PHE A 130 12.74 4.67 -16.17
N ASN A 131 14.02 4.52 -16.53
CA ASN A 131 15.08 5.49 -16.23
C ASN A 131 15.21 5.81 -14.72
N GLY A 132 14.97 4.82 -13.85
CA GLY A 132 15.05 4.97 -12.39
C GLY A 132 13.79 5.58 -11.74
N ASP A 133 12.75 5.84 -12.53
CA ASP A 133 11.49 6.41 -12.04
C ASP A 133 10.35 5.41 -12.15
N ILE A 134 9.46 5.40 -11.15
CA ILE A 134 8.35 4.46 -10.99
C ILE A 134 7.09 4.89 -11.74
N ASN A 135 6.95 6.20 -12.00
CA ASN A 135 5.71 6.79 -12.51
C ASN A 135 5.84 7.28 -13.98
N SER A 136 6.91 6.84 -14.66
CA SER A 136 7.29 7.27 -16.01
C SER A 136 6.99 6.23 -17.10
N PHE A 137 6.09 5.27 -16.85
CA PHE A 137 5.68 4.28 -17.85
C PHE A 137 5.07 4.99 -19.07
N SER A 138 5.59 4.68 -20.26
CA SER A 138 5.19 5.32 -21.52
C SER A 138 4.31 4.42 -22.40
N GLY A 139 3.93 3.24 -21.92
CA GLY A 139 3.24 2.24 -22.73
C GLY A 139 4.17 1.27 -23.46
N SER A 140 5.46 1.21 -23.10
CA SER A 140 6.37 0.18 -23.61
C SER A 140 7.26 -0.30 -22.46
N ALA A 141 7.25 -1.61 -22.19
CA ALA A 141 8.12 -2.25 -21.22
C ALA A 141 8.89 -3.38 -21.92
N GLN A 142 10.18 -3.16 -22.20
CA GLN A 142 11.02 -4.19 -22.82
C GLN A 142 11.48 -5.25 -21.81
N ASN A 143 11.38 -4.94 -20.53
CA ASN A 143 11.83 -5.76 -19.41
C ASN A 143 10.70 -6.47 -18.68
N ILE A 144 9.44 -6.31 -19.11
CA ILE A 144 8.35 -7.13 -18.56
C ILE A 144 8.50 -8.55 -19.10
N TYR A 145 8.44 -9.52 -18.19
CA TYR A 145 8.50 -10.94 -18.51
C TYR A 145 7.10 -11.53 -18.43
N PHE A 146 6.74 -12.41 -19.37
CA PHE A 146 5.51 -13.19 -19.32
C PHE A 146 5.89 -14.66 -19.15
N ASP A 147 5.40 -15.26 -18.08
CA ASP A 147 5.71 -16.63 -17.71
C ASP A 147 4.76 -17.60 -18.40
N LYS A 148 5.26 -18.78 -18.73
CA LYS A 148 4.39 -19.82 -19.29
C LYS A 148 3.39 -20.26 -18.23
N GLU A 149 2.15 -20.51 -18.65
CA GLU A 149 1.15 -21.04 -17.73
C GLU A 149 1.66 -22.37 -17.16
N HIS A 150 1.96 -22.39 -15.86
CA HIS A 150 2.39 -23.60 -15.20
C HIS A 150 1.15 -24.47 -15.03
N ASN A 151 1.06 -25.57 -15.78
CA ASN A 151 0.10 -26.62 -15.48
C ASN A 151 0.31 -27.03 -14.01
N ILE A 152 -0.64 -26.70 -13.14
CA ILE A 152 -0.68 -27.25 -11.80
C ILE A 152 -1.02 -28.73 -11.99
N THR A 153 0.00 -29.55 -12.23
CA THR A 153 -0.15 -30.99 -12.10
C THR A 153 -0.66 -31.23 -10.69
N GLU A 154 -1.79 -31.94 -10.54
CA GLU A 154 -2.29 -32.29 -9.22
C GLU A 154 -1.13 -32.86 -8.38
N PRO A 155 -0.88 -32.31 -7.17
CA PRO A 155 0.24 -32.76 -6.37
C PRO A 155 0.10 -34.25 -6.16
N LYS A 156 1.14 -35.00 -6.52
CA LYS A 156 1.12 -36.45 -6.36
C LYS A 156 0.97 -36.74 -4.87
N LEU A 157 0.40 -37.90 -4.54
CA LEU A 157 0.29 -38.33 -3.15
C LEU A 157 1.65 -38.27 -2.41
N SER A 158 2.75 -38.50 -3.13
CA SER A 158 4.11 -38.34 -2.63
C SER A 158 4.41 -36.95 -2.12
N ASP A 159 3.95 -35.93 -2.83
CA ASP A 159 4.29 -34.53 -2.57
C ASP A 159 3.53 -34.05 -1.33
N LYS A 160 2.26 -34.45 -1.21
CA LYS A 160 1.45 -34.26 0.01
C LYS A 160 2.04 -34.99 1.22
N LEU A 161 2.53 -36.21 1.04
CA LEU A 161 3.17 -36.97 2.13
C LEU A 161 4.48 -36.31 2.59
N GLN A 162 5.26 -35.74 1.67
CA GLN A 162 6.47 -34.99 2.00
C GLN A 162 6.14 -33.70 2.76
N GLU A 163 5.10 -32.99 2.36
CA GLU A 163 4.63 -31.79 3.05
C GLU A 163 4.15 -32.09 4.47
N ILE A 164 3.34 -33.16 4.65
CA ILE A 164 2.92 -33.63 5.98
C ILE A 164 4.13 -34.00 6.83
N LYS A 165 5.09 -34.74 6.27
CA LYS A 165 6.32 -35.11 6.98
C LYS A 165 7.08 -33.87 7.45
N LYS A 166 7.27 -32.88 6.57
CA LYS A 166 7.97 -31.63 6.89
C LYS A 166 7.27 -30.84 7.99
N ASN A 167 5.94 -30.77 7.96
CA ASN A 167 5.15 -30.09 8.99
C ASN A 167 5.31 -30.78 10.35
N LEU A 168 5.25 -32.11 10.40
CA LEU A 168 5.49 -32.88 11.63
C LEU A 168 6.93 -32.70 12.12
N GLU A 169 7.93 -32.74 11.24
CA GLU A 169 9.33 -32.53 11.62
C GLU A 169 9.55 -31.13 12.22
N ASN A 170 8.85 -30.10 11.73
CA ASN A 170 8.89 -28.76 12.30
C ASN A 170 8.16 -28.68 13.66
N GLU A 171 6.98 -29.28 13.78
CA GLU A 171 6.20 -29.28 15.04
C GLU A 171 6.91 -30.04 16.16
N PHE A 172 7.60 -31.13 15.83
CA PHE A 172 8.34 -31.95 16.80
C PHE A 172 9.79 -31.50 17.01
N GLY A 173 10.24 -30.41 16.37
CA GLY A 173 11.61 -29.91 16.49
C GLY A 173 12.67 -30.89 15.96
N LEU A 174 12.29 -31.74 15.00
CA LEU A 174 13.14 -32.74 14.36
C LEU A 174 13.76 -32.24 13.05
N SER A 175 13.35 -31.07 12.56
CA SER A 175 14.03 -30.36 11.47
C SER A 175 15.46 -30.01 11.90
N LYS A 176 16.46 -30.58 11.21
CA LYS A 176 17.87 -30.18 11.36
C LYS A 176 18.16 -28.84 10.70
#